data_AF-R9A4E3-F1
#
_entry.id   AF-R9A4E3-F1
#
_cell.length_a   1.000
_cell.length_b   1.000
_cell.length_c   1.000
_cell.angle_alpha   90.00
_cell.angle_beta   90.00
_cell.angle_gamma   90.00
#
_symmetry.space_group_name_H-M   'P 1'
#
loop_
_entity.id
_entity.type
_entity.pdbx_description
1 polymer ?
#
loop_
_entity_poly.entity_id
_entity_poly.type
_entity_poly.pdbx_seq_one_letter_code
_entity_poly.pdbx_strand_id
1 'polypeptide(L)' 'MVNIKLLDSSGIALLANLQKKLKSEEGQFFLLNVSQDVMVILKLSSLDKFFTILGGESELP' A
#
# COMPACT_ATOMS: atom_id res chain seq x y z
N MET A 1 3.82 -16.28 -2.71
CA MET A 1 3.35 -14.98 -3.23
C MET A 1 1.95 -14.76 -2.68
N VAL A 2 1.76 -13.80 -1.78
CA VAL A 2 0.45 -13.54 -1.16
C VAL A 2 -0.41 -12.78 -2.16
N ASN A 3 -1.39 -13.47 -2.75
CA ASN A 3 -2.35 -12.89 -3.67
C ASN A 3 -3.47 -12.22 -2.86
N ILE A 4 -3.27 -10.96 -2.45
CA ILE A 4 -4.28 -10.20 -1.69
C ILE A 4 -5.43 -9.87 -2.65
N LYS A 5 -6.48 -10.69 -2.60
CA LYS A 5 -7.68 -10.55 -3.45
C LYS A 5 -8.65 -9.48 -2.98
N LEU A 6 -8.64 -9.12 -1.70
CA LEU A 6 -9.52 -8.11 -1.15
C LEU A 6 -8.87 -7.50 0.09
N LEU A 7 -8.83 -6.18 0.14
CA LEU A 7 -8.38 -5.42 1.30
C LEU A 7 -9.59 -4.69 1.88
N ASP A 8 -10.09 -5.17 3.01
CA ASP A 8 -11.21 -4.54 3.73
C ASP A 8 -10.73 -3.36 4.58
N SER A 9 -11.67 -2.65 5.22
CA SER A 9 -11.39 -1.45 6.04
C SER A 9 -10.35 -1.68 7.14
N SER A 10 -10.29 -2.89 7.72
CA SER A 10 -9.29 -3.27 8.72
C SER A 10 -7.89 -3.46 8.13
N GLY A 11 -7.78 -4.04 6.93
CA GLY A 11 -6.52 -4.20 6.22
C GLY A 11 -5.93 -2.85 5.79
N ILE A 12 -6.79 -1.96 5.29
CA ILE A 12 -6.45 -0.56 4.98
C ILE A 12 -5.87 0.14 6.22
N ALA A 13 -6.55 0.04 7.36
CA ALA A 13 -6.12 0.67 8.61
C ALA A 13 -4.77 0.12 9.11
N LEU A 14 -4.56 -1.19 8.98
CA LEU A 14 -3.29 -1.83 9.31
C LEU A 14 -2.14 -1.29 8.46
N LEU A 15 -2.32 -1.22 7.14
CA LEU A 15 -1.32 -0.67 6.22
C LEU A 15 -1.02 0.80 6.53
N ALA A 16 -2.06 1.59 6.82
CA ALA A 16 -1.89 3.00 7.15
C ALA A 16 -1.09 3.20 8.44
N ASN A 17 -1.35 2.38 9.47
CA ASN A 17 -0.62 2.39 10.72
C ASN A 17 0.84 1.92 10.54
N LEU A 18 1.08 0.90 9.71
CA LEU A 18 2.43 0.44 9.37
C LEU A 18 3.23 1.53 8.66
N GLN A 19 2.66 2.16 7.65
CA GLN A 19 3.34 3.26 6.94
C GLN A 19 3.66 4.41 7.89
N LYS A 20 2.73 4.78 8.78
CA LYS A 20 2.95 5.84 9.76
C LYS A 20 4.08 5.49 10.74
N LYS A 21 4.12 4.24 11.20
CA LYS A 21 5.18 3.74 12.08
C LYS A 21 6.54 3.74 11.37
N LEU A 22 6.62 3.22 10.16
CA LEU A 22 7.87 3.19 9.40
C LEU A 22 8.38 4.60 9.08
N LYS A 23 7.49 5.53 8.70
CA LYS A 23 7.85 6.94 8.52
C LYS A 23 8.40 7.58 9.80
N SER A 24 7.90 7.20 10.97
CA SER A 24 8.43 7.72 12.26
C SER A 24 9.81 7.18 12.61
N GLU A 25 10.21 6.06 12.01
CA GLU A 25 11.52 5.43 12.18
C GLU A 25 12.45 5.71 10.97
N GLU A 26 12.16 6.74 10.16
CA GLU A 26 12.86 7.08 8.89
C GLU A 26 12.88 5.93 7.86
N GLY A 27 12.05 4.91 8.06
CA GLY A 27 11.85 3.80 7.15
C GLY A 27 10.94 4.17 5.98
N GLN A 28 11.13 3.47 4.87
CA GLN A 28 10.28 3.62 3.69
C GLN A 28 9.27 2.47 3.62
N PHE A 29 8.08 2.76 3.10
CA PHE A 29 7.02 1.77 2.93
C PHE A 29 6.45 1.88 1.53
N PHE A 30 6.51 0.77 0.79
CA PHE A 30 6.06 0.68 -0.58
C PHE A 30 5.09 -0.49 -0.75
N LEU A 31 4.03 -0.28 -1.52
CA LEU A 31 3.16 -1.34 -2.00
C LEU A 31 3.63 -1.74 -3.40
N LEU A 32 4.10 -2.97 -3.55
CA LEU A 32 4.60 -3.49 -4.82
C LEU A 32 3.51 -4.28 -5.55
N ASN A 33 3.41 -4.07 -6.87
CA ASN A 33 2.64 -4.92 -7.78
C ASN A 33 1.18 -5.15 -7.32
N VAL A 34 0.52 -4.07 -6.88
CA VAL A 34 -0.87 -4.07 -6.43
C VAL A 34 -1.79 -4.39 -7.62
N SER A 35 -2.74 -5.29 -7.44
CA SER A 35 -3.71 -5.64 -8.48
C SER A 35 -4.60 -4.45 -8.84
N GLN A 36 -5.11 -4.42 -10.08
CA GLN A 36 -6.01 -3.35 -10.54
C GLN A 36 -7.24 -3.19 -9.64
N ASP A 37 -7.84 -4.29 -9.19
CA ASP A 37 -9.02 -4.25 -8.32
C ASP A 37 -8.72 -3.56 -6.98
N VAL A 38 -7.57 -3.86 -6.37
CA VAL A 38 -7.13 -3.20 -5.13
C VAL A 38 -6.78 -1.74 -5.39
N MET A 39 -6.15 -1.42 -6.53
CA MET A 39 -5.85 -0.04 -6.92
C MET A 39 -7.11 0.82 -7.07
N VAL A 40 -8.19 0.25 -7.62
CA VAL A 40 -9.50 0.93 -7.70
C VAL A 40 -10.05 1.23 -6.30
N ILE A 41 -10.00 0.27 -5.37
CA ILE A 41 -10.45 0.47 -3.99
C ILE A 41 -9.62 1.54 -3.27
N LEU A 42 -8.29 1.51 -3.45
CA LEU A 42 -7.39 2.52 -2.89
C LEU A 42 -7.69 3.91 -3.44
N LYS A 43 -7.90 4.06 -4.75
CA LYS A 43 -8.29 5.33 -5.38
C LYS A 43 -9.64 5.84 -4.89
N LEU A 44 -10.65 4.97 -4.80
CA LEU A 44 -11.97 5.33 -4.27
C LEU A 44 -11.88 5.85 -2.84
N SER A 45 -10.95 5.30 -2.05
CA SER A 45 -10.69 5.70 -0.67
C SER A 45 -9.66 6.83 -0.55
N SER A 46 -9.16 7.39 -1.67
CA SER A 46 -8.09 8.40 -1.72
C SER A 46 -6.76 7.98 -1.05
N LEU A 47 -6.52 6.68 -0.93
CA LEU A 47 -5.33 6.08 -0.31
C LEU A 47 -4.19 5.87 -1.29
N ASP A 48 -4.45 5.95 -2.59
CA ASP A 48 -3.42 5.93 -3.63
C ASP A 48 -2.41 7.08 -3.47
N LYS A 49 -2.84 8.20 -2.88
CA LYS A 49 -1.99 9.35 -2.54
C LYS A 49 -1.29 9.18 -1.20
N PHE A 50 -1.81 8.31 -0.33
CA PHE A 50 -1.27 8.05 0.99
C PHE A 50 -0.13 7.04 0.92
N PHE A 51 -0.36 5.92 0.23
CA PHE A 51 0.64 4.88 0.01
C PHE A 51 1.51 5.18 -1.20
N THR A 52 2.80 4.85 -1.13
CA THR A 52 3.66 4.84 -2.31
C THR A 52 3.54 3.48 -2.98
N ILE A 53 2.95 3.45 -4.18
CA ILE A 53 2.71 2.23 -4.95
C ILE A 53 3.72 2.17 -6.09
N LEU A 54 4.44 1.05 -6.20
CA LEU A 54 5.41 0.80 -7.26
C LEU A 54 5.00 -0.45 -8.06
N GLY A 55 5.38 -0.49 -9.34
CA GLY A 55 5.10 -1.59 -10.26
C GLY A 55 5.92 -2.85 -9.97
N GLY A 56 7.04 -2.72 -9.27
CA GLY A 56 7.88 -3.86 -8.90
C GLY A 56 9.11 -3.48 -8.09
N GLU A 57 9.88 -4.50 -7.70
CA GLU A 57 11.10 -4.36 -6.90
C GLU A 57 12.18 -3.54 -7.62
N SER A 58 12.17 -3.51 -8.96
CA SER A 58 13.10 -2.73 -9.78
C SER A 58 12.96 -1.21 -9.63
N GLU A 59 11.87 -0.73 -9.02
CA GLU A 59 11.60 0.70 -8.79
C GLU A 59 11.88 1.12 -7.34
N LEU A 60 12.40 0.21 -6.51
CA LEU A 60 12.85 0.54 -5.15
C LEU A 60 14.13 1.41 -5.21
N PRO A 61 14.21 2.51 -4.44
CA PRO A 61 15.37 3.38 -4.38
C PRO A 61 16.57 2.77 -3.62
#